data_AF-A0A497D080-F1
#
_entry.id   AF-A0A497D080-F1
#
_cell.length_a   1.000
_cell.length_b   1.000
_cell.length_c   1.000
_cell.angle_alpha   90.00
_cell.angle_beta   90.00
_cell.angle_gamma   90.00
#
_symmetry.space_group_name_H-M   'P 1'
#
loop_
_entity.id
_entity.type
_entity.pdbx_description
1 polymer ?
#
loop_
_entity_poly.entity_id
_entity_poly.type
_entity_poly.pdbx_seq_one_letter_code
_entity_poly.pdbx_strand_id
1 'polypeptide(L)'
;VKYEKMIKDLVQADIVFFGELHTDPIAHWMEYEITVDLYKVKKQDLIIGAEMFEADNQLLIDEYLAGFYPDKKFEAEAKLWGNYKTDYKPVM
;
A
#
# COMPACT_ATOMS: atom_id res chain seq x y z
N VAL A 1 -18.82 0.38 14.14
CA VAL A 1 -18.11 -0.91 14.33
C VAL A 1 -16.81 -0.60 15.08
N LYS A 2 -16.36 -1.44 16.01
CA LYS A 2 -15.04 -1.23 16.66
C LYS A 2 -13.93 -1.65 15.71
N TYR A 3 -12.82 -0.92 15.69
CA TYR A 3 -11.69 -1.17 14.79
C TYR A 3 -11.16 -2.61 14.92
N GLU A 4 -10.99 -3.11 16.15
CA GLU A 4 -10.47 -4.46 16.37
C GLU A 4 -11.42 -5.55 15.88
N LYS A 5 -12.73 -5.26 15.87
CA LYS A 5 -13.71 -6.16 15.28
C LYS A 5 -13.58 -6.18 13.76
N MET A 6 -13.41 -5.00 13.14
CA MET A 6 -13.20 -4.90 11.70
C MET A 6 -11.95 -5.68 11.26
N ILE A 7 -10.81 -5.51 11.93
CA ILE A 7 -9.57 -6.24 11.59
C ILE A 7 -9.77 -7.77 11.66
N LYS A 8 -10.49 -8.26 12.69
CA LYS A 8 -10.79 -9.70 12.80
C LYS A 8 -11.58 -10.22 11.60
N ASP A 9 -12.54 -9.43 11.12
CA ASP A 9 -13.34 -9.79 9.95
C ASP A 9 -12.48 -9.74 8.67
N LEU A 10 -11.64 -8.70 8.49
CA LEU A 10 -10.78 -8.53 7.32
C LEU A 10 -9.72 -9.65 7.18
N VAL A 11 -9.16 -10.14 8.29
CA VAL A 11 -8.17 -11.24 8.29
C VAL A 11 -8.74 -12.54 7.69
N GLN A 12 -10.05 -12.75 7.77
CA GLN A 12 -10.69 -13.95 7.22
C GLN A 12 -11.02 -13.84 5.74
N ALA A 13 -11.00 -12.63 5.17
CA ALA A 13 -11.28 -12.43 3.75
C ALA A 13 -10.09 -12.84 2.89
N ASP A 14 -10.38 -13.38 1.70
CA ASP A 14 -9.37 -13.64 0.67
C ASP A 14 -8.96 -12.35 -0.05
N ILE A 15 -9.91 -11.43 -0.24
CA ILE A 15 -9.72 -10.14 -0.92
C ILE A 15 -10.43 -9.04 -0.11
N VAL A 16 -9.72 -7.94 0.14
CA VAL A 16 -10.25 -6.74 0.81
C VAL A 16 -10.12 -5.58 -0.16
N PHE A 17 -11.23 -4.87 -0.40
CA PHE A 17 -11.23 -3.61 -1.13
C PHE A 17 -11.27 -2.45 -0.15
N PHE A 18 -10.27 -1.58 -0.22
CA PHE A 18 -10.21 -0.34 0.55
C PHE A 18 -10.43 0.83 -0.40
N GLY A 19 -11.44 1.65 -0.13
CA GLY A 19 -11.74 2.85 -0.93
C GLY A 19 -11.30 4.10 -0.21
N GLU A 20 -10.69 5.02 -0.94
CA GLU A 20 -10.18 6.28 -0.40
C GLU A 20 -10.70 7.51 -1.14
N LEU A 21 -10.55 8.68 -0.50
CA LEU A 21 -10.53 9.96 -1.19
C LEU A 21 -9.06 10.38 -1.31
N HIS A 22 -8.54 10.51 -2.53
CA HIS A 22 -7.09 10.59 -2.82
C HIS A 22 -6.31 11.69 -2.08
N THR A 23 -6.96 12.69 -1.51
CA THR A 23 -6.32 13.79 -0.79
C THR A 23 -6.77 13.89 0.67
N ASP A 24 -7.42 12.84 1.21
CA ASP A 24 -7.82 12.78 2.60
C ASP A 24 -6.74 12.07 3.44
N PRO A 25 -5.97 12.80 4.26
CA PRO A 25 -4.92 12.20 5.07
C PRO A 25 -5.44 11.19 6.11
N ILE A 26 -6.71 11.26 6.50
CA ILE A 26 -7.30 10.28 7.41
C ILE A 26 -7.54 8.95 6.70
N ALA A 27 -7.91 8.98 5.42
CA ALA A 27 -8.05 7.78 4.60
C ALA A 27 -6.70 7.09 4.43
N HIS A 28 -5.66 7.84 4.04
CA HIS A 28 -4.28 7.33 3.89
C HIS A 28 -3.71 6.78 5.20
N TRP A 29 -3.95 7.47 6.32
CA TRP A 29 -3.55 6.97 7.63
C TRP A 29 -4.27 5.65 7.96
N MET A 30 -5.57 5.55 7.67
CA MET A 30 -6.33 4.32 7.93
C MET A 30 -5.87 3.16 7.03
N GLU A 31 -5.53 3.43 5.76
CA GLU A 31 -4.95 2.44 4.84
C GLU A 31 -3.65 1.87 5.44
N TYR A 32 -2.76 2.75 5.90
CA TYR A 32 -1.52 2.36 6.56
C TYR A 32 -1.76 1.50 7.81
N GLU A 33 -2.63 1.94 8.74
CA GLU A 33 -2.91 1.20 9.98
C GLU A 33 -3.49 -0.19 9.70
N ILE A 34 -4.46 -0.27 8.77
CA ILE A 34 -5.06 -1.55 8.37
C ILE A 34 -4.00 -2.46 7.73
N THR A 35 -3.16 -1.93 6.85
CA THR A 35 -2.10 -2.69 6.19
C THR A 35 -1.11 -3.27 7.21
N VAL A 36 -0.67 -2.45 8.17
CA VAL A 36 0.20 -2.88 9.27
C VAL A 36 -0.47 -4.00 10.10
N ASP A 37 -1.75 -3.85 10.45
CA ASP A 37 -2.46 -4.84 11.26
C ASP A 37 -2.76 -6.14 10.51
N LEU A 38 -3.05 -6.08 9.20
CA LEU A 38 -3.16 -7.26 8.35
C LEU A 38 -1.80 -7.96 8.22
N TYR A 39 -0.72 -7.21 8.02
CA TYR A 39 0.63 -7.76 7.90
C TYR A 39 1.09 -8.46 9.19
N LYS A 40 0.67 -7.99 10.37
CA LYS A 40 0.95 -8.68 11.65
C LYS A 40 0.46 -10.13 11.65
N VAL A 41 -0.59 -10.45 10.92
CA VAL A 41 -1.18 -11.79 10.84
C VAL A 41 -0.78 -12.54 9.57
N LYS A 42 -0.89 -11.90 8.40
CA LYS A 42 -0.68 -12.53 7.08
C LYS A 42 0.79 -12.58 6.65
N LYS A 43 1.65 -11.69 7.17
CA LYS A 43 3.08 -11.63 6.85
C LYS A 43 3.31 -11.57 5.33
N GLN A 44 4.23 -12.37 4.82
CA GLN A 44 4.56 -12.47 3.39
C GLN A 44 3.41 -12.92 2.49
N ASP A 45 2.30 -13.42 3.07
CA ASP A 45 1.12 -13.81 2.31
C ASP A 45 0.17 -12.61 2.04
N LEU A 46 0.49 -11.42 2.59
CA LEU A 46 -0.24 -10.19 2.27
C LEU A 46 0.29 -9.57 0.98
N ILE A 47 -0.61 -9.35 0.03
CA ILE A 47 -0.33 -8.66 -1.24
C ILE A 47 -1.17 -7.38 -1.27
N ILE A 48 -0.53 -6.26 -1.61
CA ILE A 48 -1.20 -4.96 -1.77
C ILE A 48 -1.29 -4.64 -3.26
N GLY A 49 -2.51 -4.44 -3.74
CA GLY A 49 -2.77 -3.84 -5.04
C GLY A 49 -3.13 -2.37 -4.86
N ALA A 50 -2.58 -1.50 -5.70
CA ALA A 50 -2.68 -0.06 -5.54
C ALA A 50 -2.99 0.61 -6.88
N GLU A 51 -4.10 1.37 -6.93
CA GLU A 51 -4.61 2.02 -8.16
C GLU A 51 -3.61 3.03 -8.75
N MET A 52 -2.88 3.72 -7.89
CA MET A 52 -1.89 4.74 -8.22
C MET A 52 -0.63 4.21 -8.92
N PHE A 53 -0.46 2.88 -9.01
CA PHE A 53 0.60 2.26 -9.80
C PHE A 53 0.01 1.53 -11.01
N GLU A 54 0.27 2.08 -12.20
CA GLU A 54 -0.04 1.39 -13.45
C GLU A 54 0.73 0.06 -13.55
N ALA A 55 0.15 -0.94 -14.21
CA ALA A 55 0.72 -2.30 -14.29
C ALA A 55 2.11 -2.35 -14.94
N ASP A 56 2.49 -1.36 -15.75
CA ASP A 56 3.82 -1.27 -16.34
C ASP A 56 4.91 -0.81 -15.35
N ASN A 57 4.54 -0.30 -14.16
CA ASN A 57 5.47 -0.06 -13.07
C ASN A 57 5.89 -1.34 -12.32
N GLN A 58 5.28 -2.51 -12.58
CA GLN A 58 5.50 -3.71 -11.75
C GLN A 58 6.97 -4.10 -11.65
N LEU A 59 7.71 -4.10 -12.77
CA LEU A 59 9.14 -4.41 -12.76
C LEU A 59 9.93 -3.43 -11.89
N LEU A 60 9.63 -2.13 -11.99
CA LEU A 60 10.32 -1.10 -11.20
C LEU A 60 10.03 -1.24 -9.70
N ILE A 61 8.81 -1.64 -9.34
CA ILE A 61 8.39 -1.88 -7.96
C ILE A 61 9.11 -3.11 -7.40
N ASP A 62 9.13 -4.21 -8.15
CA ASP A 62 9.80 -5.44 -7.72
C ASP A 62 11.30 -5.21 -7.48
N GLU A 63 11.98 -4.52 -8.39
CA GLU A 63 13.40 -4.18 -8.27
C GLU A 63 13.67 -3.20 -7.11
N TYR A 64 12.76 -2.26 -6.87
CA TYR A 64 12.83 -1.32 -5.75
C TYR A 64 12.69 -2.04 -4.40
N LEU A 65 11.67 -2.89 -4.24
CA LEU A 65 11.44 -3.67 -3.01
C LEU A 65 12.54 -4.73 -2.78
N ALA A 66 13.17 -5.22 -3.85
CA ALA A 66 14.36 -6.08 -3.77
C ALA A 66 15.65 -5.32 -3.38
N GLY A 67 15.62 -3.99 -3.34
CA GLY A 67 16.76 -3.15 -2.95
C GLY A 67 17.82 -2.99 -4.03
N PHE A 68 17.48 -3.17 -5.31
CA PHE A 68 18.46 -3.04 -6.40
C PHE A 68 18.91 -1.60 -6.67
N TYR A 69 18.15 -0.60 -6.24
CA TYR A 69 18.53 0.81 -6.36
C TYR A 69 17.85 1.69 -5.30
N PRO A 70 18.40 2.89 -5.03
CA PRO A 70 17.83 3.80 -4.04
C PRO A 70 16.50 4.40 -4.50
N ASP A 71 15.70 4.86 -3.53
CA ASP A 71 14.40 5.52 -3.73
C ASP A 71 14.43 6.59 -4.81
N LYS A 72 15.50 7.39 -4.86
CA LYS A 72 15.62 8.48 -5.85
C LYS A 72 15.57 7.97 -7.30
N LYS A 73 16.08 6.76 -7.56
CA LYS A 73 16.01 6.17 -8.90
C LYS A 73 14.60 5.68 -9.19
N PHE A 74 13.98 4.98 -8.24
CA PHE A 74 12.57 4.57 -8.35
C PHE A 74 11.65 5.76 -8.63
N GLU A 75 11.74 6.81 -7.81
CA GLU A 75 10.90 8.00 -7.91
C GLU A 75 11.09 8.79 -9.20
N ALA A 76 12.22 8.61 -9.90
CA ALA A 76 12.49 9.27 -11.17
C ALA A 76 12.00 8.47 -12.39
N GLU A 77 11.87 7.14 -12.26
CA GLU A 77 11.56 6.23 -13.37
C GLU A 77 10.11 5.74 -13.32
N ALA A 78 9.55 5.54 -12.13
CA ALA A 78 8.17 5.10 -11.97
C ALA A 78 7.18 6.23 -12.29
N LYS A 79 6.04 5.86 -12.88
CA LYS A 79 4.92 6.78 -13.09
C LYS A 79 4.19 6.99 -11.75
N LEU A 80 4.59 8.02 -11.01
CA LEU A 80 4.06 8.33 -9.69
C LEU A 80 3.08 9.50 -9.74
N TRP A 81 2.07 9.46 -8.88
CA TRP A 81 1.18 10.60 -8.66
C TRP A 81 1.87 11.68 -7.82
N GLY A 82 1.41 12.93 -7.94
CA GLY A 82 2.05 14.08 -7.28
C GLY A 82 2.08 14.02 -5.75
N ASN A 83 1.18 13.26 -5.13
CA ASN A 83 1.07 13.04 -3.69
C ASN A 83 1.77 11.74 -3.21
N TYR A 84 2.46 11.01 -4.09
CA TYR A 84 3.11 9.72 -3.76
C TYR A 84 3.90 9.75 -2.46
N LYS A 85 4.74 10.78 -2.28
CA LYS A 85 5.70 10.84 -1.18
C LYS A 85 5.04 10.82 0.20
N THR A 86 3.86 11.40 0.34
CA THR A 86 3.15 11.52 1.62
C THR A 86 2.08 10.45 1.77
N ASP A 87 1.40 10.11 0.68
CA ASP A 87 0.14 9.39 0.75
C ASP A 87 0.35 7.89 0.46
N TYR A 88 1.26 7.55 -0.46
CA TYR A 88 1.39 6.18 -0.99
C TYR A 88 2.72 5.50 -0.69
N LYS A 89 3.79 6.27 -0.53
CA LYS A 89 5.09 5.74 -0.11
C LYS A 89 5.06 5.00 1.23
N PRO A 90 4.28 5.41 2.26
CA PRO A 90 4.29 4.74 3.56
C PRO A 90 3.78 3.29 3.56
N VAL A 91 2.99 2.89 2.56
CA VAL A 91 2.43 1.53 2.42
C VAL A 91 3.27 0.63 1.51
N MET A 92 4.30 1.18 0.87
CA MET A 92 5.31 0.44 0.09
C MET A 92 6.52 0.05 0.94
#